data_AF-D4VT78-F1
#
_entry.id   AF-D4VT78-F1
#
_cell.length_a   1.000
_cell.length_b   1.000
_cell.length_c   1.000
_cell.angle_alpha   90.00
_cell.angle_beta   90.00
_cell.angle_gamma   90.00
#
_symmetry.space_group_name_H-M   'P 1'
#
loop_
_entity.id
_entity.type
_entity.pdbx_description
1 polymer ?
#
loop_
_entity_poly.entity_id
_entity_poly.type
_entity_poly.pdbx_seq_one_letter_code
_entity_poly.pdbx_strand_id
1 'polypeptide(L)'
;MGSRIVEGEIDYLFFFTDPMTLQPHDTDVKALTRLAGVENIVFCCNRSTADHIISSPLFLDPTYKRIHPDYTNYTQRFENKEIVSEAVERVKKRMSRNENNMIE
;
A
#
# COMPACT_ATOMS: atom_id res chain seq x y z
N MET A 1 9.06 -10.68 7.99
CA MET A 1 8.73 -10.90 6.56
C MET A 1 8.71 -9.59 5.79
N GLY A 2 7.99 -8.56 6.25
CA GLY A 2 7.91 -7.28 5.52
C GLY A 2 9.27 -6.64 5.20
N SER A 3 10.22 -6.61 6.14
CA SER A 3 11.57 -6.06 5.89
C SER A 3 12.26 -6.75 4.71
N ARG A 4 12.21 -8.08 4.67
CA ARG A 4 12.80 -8.90 3.60
C ARG A 4 12.19 -8.65 2.22
N ILE A 5 10.92 -8.25 2.16
CA ILE A 5 10.26 -7.85 0.91
C ILE A 5 10.85 -6.53 0.41
N VAL A 6 11.06 -5.57 1.31
CA VAL A 6 11.65 -4.25 0.99
C VAL A 6 13.14 -4.36 0.66
N GLU A 7 13.87 -5.24 1.36
CA GLU A 7 15.29 -5.52 1.11
C GLU A 7 15.52 -6.31 -0.19
N GLY A 8 14.45 -6.77 -0.86
CA GLY A 8 14.54 -7.53 -2.10
C GLY A 8 14.98 -8.99 -1.90
N GLU A 9 14.89 -9.52 -0.68
CA GLU A 9 15.17 -10.93 -0.38
C GLU A 9 13.97 -11.85 -0.71
N ILE A 10 12.79 -11.28 -0.90
CA ILE A 10 11.55 -12.00 -1.23
C ILE A 10 10.91 -11.38 -2.48
N ASP A 11 10.89 -12.13 -3.58
CA ASP A 11 10.29 -11.73 -4.86
C ASP A 11 8.92 -12.38 -5.12
N TYR A 12 8.67 -13.52 -4.46
CA TYR A 12 7.44 -14.30 -4.54
C TYR A 12 6.94 -14.63 -3.14
N LEU A 13 5.68 -14.31 -2.87
CA LEU A 13 5.01 -14.58 -1.61
C LEU A 13 3.75 -15.39 -1.86
N PHE A 14 3.76 -16.65 -1.43
CA PHE A 14 2.60 -17.54 -1.43
C PHE A 14 2.00 -17.54 -0.02
N PHE A 15 0.83 -16.95 0.13
CA PHE A 15 0.23 -16.72 1.45
C PHE A 15 -1.26 -17.05 1.42
N PHE A 16 -1.60 -18.28 1.80
CA PHE A 16 -2.97 -18.77 1.78
C PHE A 16 -3.66 -18.47 3.11
N THR A 17 -4.68 -17.62 3.05
CA THR A 17 -5.50 -17.21 4.19
C THR A 17 -6.86 -17.89 4.13
N ASP A 18 -7.50 -18.15 5.27
CA ASP A 18 -8.89 -18.61 5.32
C ASP A 18 -9.84 -17.46 4.93
N PRO A 19 -10.63 -17.58 3.84
CA PRO A 19 -11.53 -16.51 3.41
C PRO A 19 -12.83 -16.44 4.23
N MET A 20 -13.14 -17.45 5.05
CA MET A 20 -14.44 -17.57 5.73
C MET A 20 -14.41 -17.13 7.18
N THR A 21 -13.24 -17.01 7.80
CA THR A 21 -13.12 -16.63 9.20
C THR A 21 -12.27 -15.38 9.37
N LEU A 22 -12.81 -14.40 10.10
CA LEU A 22 -12.06 -13.20 10.47
C LEU A 22 -11.02 -13.59 11.53
N GLN A 23 -9.75 -13.32 11.27
CA GLN A 23 -8.68 -13.63 12.20
C GLN A 23 -8.25 -12.37 12.96
N PRO A 24 -7.82 -12.49 14.24
CA PRO A 24 -7.34 -11.34 15.01
C PRO A 24 -6.17 -10.58 14.37
N HIS A 25 -5.46 -11.22 13.43
CA HIS A 25 -4.29 -10.70 12.72
C HIS A 25 -4.60 -10.22 11.29
N ASP A 26 -5.88 -10.04 10.91
CA ASP A 26 -6.26 -9.59 9.56
C ASP A 26 -5.70 -8.20 9.21
N THR A 27 -5.39 -7.37 10.20
CA THR A 27 -4.68 -6.09 10.01
C THR A 27 -3.29 -6.30 9.42
N ASP A 28 -2.60 -7.36 9.83
CA ASP A 28 -1.24 -7.65 9.40
C ASP A 28 -1.23 -8.26 8.00
N VAL A 29 -2.22 -9.10 7.67
CA VAL A 29 -2.45 -9.62 6.32
C VAL A 29 -2.65 -8.48 5.32
N LYS A 30 -3.47 -7.48 5.69
CA LYS A 30 -3.70 -6.28 4.87
C LYS A 30 -2.44 -5.43 4.73
N ALA A 31 -1.67 -5.25 5.79
CA ALA A 31 -0.40 -4.53 5.75
C ALA A 31 0.60 -5.23 4.81
N LEU A 32 0.69 -6.56 4.87
CA LEU A 32 1.57 -7.35 4.02
C LEU A 32 1.13 -7.30 2.55
N THR A 33 -0.17 -7.39 2.28
CA THR A 33 -0.73 -7.28 0.92
C THR A 33 -0.44 -5.91 0.32
N ARG A 34 -0.58 -4.85 1.11
CA ARG A 34 -0.24 -3.49 0.69
C ARG A 34 1.25 -3.36 0.38
N LEU A 35 2.10 -3.89 1.23
CA LEU A 35 3.55 -3.85 1.03
C LEU A 35 3.95 -4.60 -0.25
N ALA A 36 3.34 -5.75 -0.49
CA ALA A 36 3.58 -6.54 -1.69
C ALA A 36 3.22 -5.76 -2.98
N GLY A 37 2.13 -5.00 -2.94
CA GLY A 37 1.74 -4.12 -4.05
C GLY A 37 2.68 -2.93 -4.25
N VAL A 38 3.23 -2.37 -3.17
CA VAL A 38 4.23 -1.28 -3.25
C VAL A 38 5.53 -1.79 -3.87
N GLU A 39 6.04 -2.92 -3.39
CA GLU A 39 7.28 -3.51 -3.91
C GLU A 39 7.09 -4.29 -5.22
N ASN A 40 5.86 -4.33 -5.75
CA ASN A 40 5.47 -5.02 -6.98
C ASN A 40 5.93 -6.50 -7.04
N ILE A 41 5.92 -7.18 -5.89
CA ILE A 41 6.27 -8.61 -5.82
C ILE A 41 5.09 -9.48 -6.24
N VAL A 42 5.37 -10.71 -6.63
CA VAL A 42 4.31 -11.67 -6.93
C VAL A 42 3.68 -12.12 -5.61
N PHE A 43 2.39 -11.83 -5.43
CA PHE A 43 1.64 -12.19 -4.23
C PHE A 43 0.47 -13.12 -4.56
N CYS A 44 0.55 -14.36 -4.10
CA CYS A 44 -0.46 -15.39 -4.33
C CYS A 44 -1.27 -15.63 -3.06
N CYS A 45 -2.54 -15.22 -3.06
CA CYS A 45 -3.45 -15.40 -1.93
C CYS A 45 -4.28 -16.70 -1.98
N ASN A 46 -4.20 -17.44 -3.09
CA ASN A 46 -4.93 -18.69 -3.26
C ASN A 46 -4.15 -19.67 -4.15
N ARG A 47 -4.57 -20.94 -4.11
CA ARG A 47 -3.93 -22.04 -4.84
C ARG A 47 -3.98 -21.84 -6.36
N SER A 48 -5.11 -21.40 -6.90
CA SER A 48 -5.25 -21.21 -8.35
C SER A 48 -4.24 -20.19 -8.90
N THR A 49 -4.07 -19.05 -8.23
CA THR A 49 -3.05 -18.05 -8.57
C THR A 49 -1.64 -18.66 -8.44
N ALA A 50 -1.38 -19.41 -7.37
CA ALA A 50 -0.08 -20.05 -7.17
C ALA A 50 0.26 -21.06 -8.28
N ASP A 51 -0.71 -21.87 -8.72
CA ASP A 51 -0.54 -22.86 -9.79
C ASP A 51 -0.18 -22.17 -11.13
N HIS A 52 -0.81 -21.02 -11.43
CA HIS A 52 -0.49 -20.22 -12.63
C HIS A 52 0.89 -19.56 -12.53
N ILE A 53 1.27 -19.06 -11.35
CA ILE A 53 2.57 -18.43 -11.15
C ILE A 53 3.69 -19.46 -11.27
N ILE A 54 3.58 -20.62 -10.63
CA ILE A 54 4.61 -21.67 -10.66
C ILE A 54 4.77 -22.24 -12.07
N SER A 55 3.69 -22.31 -12.86
CA SER A 55 3.74 -22.76 -14.26
C SER A 55 4.19 -21.68 -15.25
N SER A 56 4.32 -20.42 -14.83
CA SER A 56 4.76 -19.34 -15.69
C SER A 56 6.23 -19.51 -16.10
N PRO A 57 6.59 -19.33 -17.38
CA PRO A 57 8.00 -19.29 -17.81
C PRO A 57 8.82 -18.23 -17.05
N LEU A 58 8.19 -17.14 -16.64
CA LEU A 58 8.84 -16.06 -15.88
C LEU A 58 9.26 -16.49 -14.47
N PHE A 59 8.64 -17.53 -13.91
CA PHE A 59 9.00 -18.06 -12.60
C PHE A 59 10.35 -18.80 -12.62
N LEU A 60 10.68 -19.42 -13.75
CA LEU A 60 11.93 -20.16 -13.94
C LEU A 60 13.05 -19.31 -14.57
N ASP A 61 12.74 -18.09 -15.00
CA ASP A 61 13.69 -17.20 -15.65
C ASP A 61 14.56 -16.48 -14.59
N PRO A 62 15.86 -16.81 -14.46
CA PRO A 62 16.74 -16.16 -13.48
C PRO A 62 17.07 -14.71 -13.86
N THR A 63 16.73 -14.29 -15.08
CA THR A 63 16.96 -12.92 -15.57
C THR A 63 15.77 -12.01 -15.37
N TYR A 64 14.61 -12.57 -14.98
CA TYR A 64 13.43 -11.78 -14.72
C TYR A 64 13.68 -10.80 -13.57
N LYS A 65 13.45 -9.52 -13.85
CA LYS A 65 13.46 -8.44 -12.85
C LYS A 65 12.13 -7.74 -12.88
N ARG A 66 11.47 -7.69 -11.73
CA ARG A 66 10.24 -6.91 -11.58
C ARG A 66 10.55 -5.42 -11.73
N ILE A 67 9.54 -4.69 -12.20
CA ILE A 67 9.59 -3.23 -12.25
C ILE A 67 9.35 -2.72 -10.83
N HIS A 68 10.29 -1.97 -10.25
CA HIS A 68 10.05 -1.25 -9.00
C HIS A 68 9.42 0.12 -9.30
N PRO A 69 8.19 0.39 -8.82
CA PRO A 69 7.57 1.68 -9.05
C PRO A 69 8.32 2.79 -8.29
N ASP A 70 8.56 3.92 -8.95
CA ASP A 70 9.12 5.09 -8.30
C ASP A 70 8.03 5.87 -7.56
N TYR A 71 8.13 5.88 -6.22
CA TYR A 71 7.21 6.60 -5.35
C TYR A 71 7.74 7.97 -4.90
N THR A 72 8.85 8.46 -5.44
CA THR A 72 9.46 9.75 -5.05
C THR A 72 8.46 10.90 -5.07
N ASN A 73 7.68 11.02 -6.15
CA ASN A 73 6.62 12.03 -6.27
C ASN A 73 5.56 11.94 -5.17
N TYR A 74 5.21 10.73 -4.73
CA TYR A 74 4.25 10.52 -3.65
C TYR A 74 4.86 10.89 -2.30
N THR A 75 6.10 10.47 -2.04
CA THR A 75 6.82 10.73 -0.79
C THR A 75 7.09 12.23 -0.62
N GLN A 76 7.42 12.92 -1.70
CA GLN A 76 7.76 14.35 -1.72
C GLN A 76 6.56 15.26 -2.02
N ARG A 77 5.33 14.74 -2.14
CA ARG A 77 4.14 15.53 -2.54
C ARG A 77 3.81 16.73 -1.64
N PHE A 78 4.39 16.73 -0.44
CA PHE A 78 4.23 17.74 0.59
C PHE A 78 5.53 18.47 0.93
N GLU A 79 6.63 18.10 0.29
CA GLU A 79 7.90 18.81 0.45
C GLU A 79 7.70 20.26 0.01
N ASN A 80 8.06 21.21 0.88
CA ASN A 80 7.88 22.65 0.68
C ASN A 80 6.42 23.16 0.63
N LYS A 81 5.43 22.36 1.05
CA LYS A 81 4.05 22.85 1.24
C LYS A 81 3.77 23.10 2.71
N GLU A 82 3.31 24.30 3.06
CA GLU A 82 2.75 24.56 4.38
C GLU A 82 1.30 24.04 4.51
N ILE A 83 1.11 22.74 4.26
CA ILE A 83 -0.20 22.07 4.29
C ILE A 83 -0.92 22.26 5.64
N VAL A 84 -0.17 22.31 6.74
CA VAL A 84 -0.72 22.47 8.08
C VAL A 84 -1.24 23.89 8.29
N SER A 85 -0.50 24.93 7.86
CA SER A 85 -0.96 26.32 7.98
C SER A 85 -2.19 26.55 7.09
N GLU A 86 -2.14 26.09 5.84
CA GLU A 86 -3.26 26.22 4.90
C GLU A 86 -4.53 25.48 5.39
N ALA A 87 -4.39 24.28 5.95
CA ALA A 87 -5.51 23.54 6.51
C ALA A 87 -6.10 24.22 7.75
N VAL A 88 -5.25 24.72 8.67
CA VAL A 88 -5.69 25.46 9.86
C VAL A 88 -6.43 26.74 9.47
N GLU A 89 -5.95 27.44 8.45
CA GLU A 89 -6.54 28.70 7.98
C GLU A 89 -7.89 28.47 7.28
N ARG A 90 -8.02 27.38 6.49
CA ARG A 90 -9.30 26.95 5.93
C ARG A 90 -10.32 26.60 7.01
N VAL A 91 -9.91 25.97 8.12
CA VAL A 91 -10.82 25.64 9.24
C VAL A 91 -11.27 26.91 9.97
N LYS A 92 -10.35 27.83 10.30
CA LYS A 92 -10.68 29.12 10.92
C LYS A 92 -11.69 29.91 10.09
N LYS A 93 -11.48 29.99 8.77
CA LYS A 93 -12.40 30.67 7.83
C LYS A 93 -13.79 30.02 7.79
N ARG A 94 -13.87 28.70 8.00
CA ARG A 94 -15.14 27.96 8.07
C ARG A 94 -15.89 28.22 9.38
N MET A 95 -15.18 28.29 10.50
CA MET A 95 -15.77 28.61 11.81
C MET A 95 -16.34 30.04 11.85
N SER A 96 -15.56 31.03 11.38
CA SER A 96 -16.01 32.43 11.37
C SER A 96 -17.25 32.65 10.48
N ARG A 97 -17.38 31.89 9.39
CA ARG A 97 -18.53 31.97 8.50
C ARG A 97 -19.80 31.35 9.10
N ASN A 98 -19.66 30.34 9.95
CA ASN A 98 -20.80 29.75 10.65
C ASN A 98 -21.29 30.64 11.81
N GLU A 99 -20.38 31.30 12.53
CA GLU A 99 -20.75 32.25 13.59
C GLU A 99 -21.54 33.45 13.04
N ASN A 100 -21.11 34.01 11.90
CA ASN A 100 -21.81 35.12 11.26
C ASN A 100 -23.22 34.75 10.75
N ASN A 101 -23.46 33.48 10.39
CA ASN A 101 -24.75 32.99 9.92
C ASN A 101 -25.73 32.61 11.06
N MET A 102 -25.30 32.64 12.33
CA MET A 102 -26.17 32.39 13.50
C MET A 102 -26.69 33.68 14.14
N ILE A 103 -26.24 34.84 13.67
CA ILE A 103 -26.56 36.16 14.24
C ILE A 103 -27.55 36.95 13.33
N GLU A 104 -27.86 36.43 12.13
CA GLU A 104 -29.01 36.84 11.29
C GLU A 104 -30.23 35.94 11.53
#